data_AF-A0A0M8YXD8-F1
#
_entry.id   AF-A0A0M8YXD8-F1
#
_cell.length_a   1.000
_cell.length_b   1.000
_cell.length_c   1.000
_cell.angle_alpha   90.00
_cell.angle_beta   90.00
_cell.angle_gamma   90.00
#
_symmetry.space_group_name_H-M   'P 1'
#
loop_
_entity.id
_entity.type
_entity.pdbx_description
1 polymer ?
#
loop_
_entity_poly.entity_id
_entity_poly.type
_entity_poly.pdbx_seq_one_letter_code
_entity_poly.pdbx_strand_id
1 'polypeptide(L)'
;MTVVERLRPGRPERARLFPDQAEAVKRLAGHLRRAGTRALLVSATGTGKTLMSIRVADELLARLVLFVVPTLDLAAQTALAWRRDHHLEHMVIVSPWTPAAATTWSPPASCRPRTRTRWAD
;
A
#
# COMPACT_ATOMS: atom_id res chain seq x y z
N MET A 1 7.54 -14.39 41.85
CA MET A 1 7.76 -13.58 40.63
C MET A 1 6.65 -13.93 39.66
N THR A 2 5.53 -13.20 39.73
CA THR A 2 4.30 -13.56 38.99
C THR A 2 4.38 -12.96 37.59
N VAL A 3 4.44 -13.84 36.58
CA VAL A 3 4.33 -13.44 35.18
C VAL A 3 2.89 -12.97 34.96
N VAL A 4 2.70 -11.66 34.84
CA VAL A 4 1.44 -11.09 34.37
C VAL A 4 1.38 -11.39 32.88
N GLU A 5 0.60 -12.40 32.50
CA GLU A 5 0.25 -12.65 31.12
C GLU A 5 -0.46 -11.40 30.59
N ARG A 6 0.28 -10.59 29.81
CA ARG A 6 -0.33 -9.48 29.08
C ARG A 6 -1.37 -10.08 28.16
N LEU A 7 -2.65 -9.86 28.49
CA LEU A 7 -3.75 -10.04 27.58
C LEU A 7 -3.37 -9.36 26.26
N ARG A 8 -3.14 -10.14 25.20
CA ARG A 8 -2.93 -9.57 23.87
C ARG A 8 -4.19 -8.79 23.57
N PRO A 9 -4.14 -7.46 23.36
CA PRO A 9 -5.34 -6.72 23.00
C PRO A 9 -5.94 -7.39 21.77
N GLY A 10 -7.25 -7.65 21.82
CA GLY A 10 -7.99 -8.22 20.70
C GLY A 10 -7.66 -7.47 19.42
N ARG A 11 -7.59 -8.20 18.29
CA ARG A 11 -7.27 -7.63 17.00
C ARG A 11 -8.15 -6.39 16.77
N PRO A 12 -7.59 -5.20 16.54
CA PRO A 12 -8.40 -3.99 16.38
C PRO A 12 -9.37 -4.21 15.21
N GLU A 13 -10.65 -3.89 15.43
CA GLU A 13 -11.70 -4.02 14.42
C GLU A 13 -11.32 -3.21 13.17
N ARG A 14 -11.66 -3.75 11.98
CA ARG A 14 -11.47 -3.05 10.71
C ARG A 14 -12.16 -1.68 10.76
N ALA A 15 -11.45 -0.64 10.34
CA ALA A 15 -11.96 0.73 10.41
C ALA A 15 -13.23 0.88 9.55
N ARG A 16 -14.32 1.42 10.09
CA ARG A 16 -15.56 1.60 9.32
C ARG A 16 -15.47 2.85 8.44
N LEU A 17 -16.06 2.78 7.25
CA LEU A 17 -16.19 3.93 6.36
C LEU A 17 -17.30 4.85 6.85
N PHE A 18 -17.10 6.16 6.72
CA PHE A 18 -18.20 7.13 6.78
C PHE A 18 -19.13 6.97 5.58
N PRO A 19 -20.40 7.43 5.65
CA PRO A 19 -21.38 7.24 4.58
C PRO A 19 -20.93 7.78 3.20
N ASP A 20 -20.28 8.95 3.17
CA ASP A 20 -19.74 9.56 1.96
C ASP A 20 -18.59 8.73 1.36
N GLN A 21 -17.70 8.21 2.21
CA GLN A 21 -16.62 7.32 1.79
C GLN A 21 -17.18 5.99 1.23
N ALA A 22 -18.21 5.42 1.86
CA ALA A 22 -18.85 4.19 1.41
C ALA A 22 -19.50 4.37 0.03
N GLU A 23 -20.19 5.49 -0.19
CA GLU A 23 -20.76 5.83 -1.49
C GLU A 23 -19.67 6.06 -2.55
N ALA A 24 -18.57 6.75 -2.19
CA ALA A 24 -17.43 6.94 -3.08
C ALA A 24 -16.78 5.61 -3.50
N VAL A 25 -16.56 4.69 -2.54
CA VAL A 25 -16.05 3.34 -2.80
C VAL A 25 -16.96 2.56 -3.73
N LYS A 26 -18.28 2.57 -3.47
CA LYS A 26 -19.27 1.89 -4.31
C LYS A 26 -19.25 2.40 -5.76
N ARG A 27 -19.24 3.71 -5.95
CA ARG A 27 -19.17 4.34 -7.29
C ARG A 27 -17.88 3.99 -8.00
N LEU A 28 -16.76 4.09 -7.29
CA LEU A 28 -15.43 3.83 -7.84
C LEU A 28 -15.27 2.36 -8.26
N ALA A 29 -15.62 1.42 -7.37
CA ALA A 29 -15.57 -0.01 -7.69
C ALA A 29 -16.55 -0.36 -8.82
N GLY A 30 -17.77 0.19 -8.80
CA GLY A 30 -18.75 -0.02 -9.86
C GLY A 30 -18.25 0.43 -11.24
N HIS A 31 -17.55 1.56 -11.32
CA HIS A 31 -16.94 2.03 -12.57
C HIS A 31 -15.77 1.15 -13.00
N LEU A 32 -14.86 0.80 -12.08
CA LEU A 32 -13.64 0.04 -12.36
C LEU A 32 -13.86 -1.44 -12.69
N ARG A 33 -15.05 -2.01 -12.42
CA ARG A 33 -15.41 -3.37 -12.85
C ARG A 33 -15.39 -3.56 -14.37
N ARG A 34 -15.50 -2.47 -15.14
CA ARG A 34 -15.40 -2.51 -16.60
C ARG A 34 -13.93 -2.47 -17.02
N ALA A 35 -13.50 -3.50 -17.75
CA ALA A 35 -12.12 -3.57 -18.25
C ALA A 35 -11.75 -2.33 -19.08
N GLY A 36 -10.49 -1.88 -18.95
CA GLY A 36 -9.99 -0.71 -19.67
C GLY A 36 -10.41 0.66 -19.10
N THR A 37 -11.22 0.70 -18.04
CA THR A 37 -11.59 1.96 -17.39
C THR A 37 -10.51 2.49 -16.46
N ARG A 38 -10.54 3.81 -16.25
CA ARG A 38 -9.72 4.54 -15.28
C ARG A 38 -10.64 5.44 -14.46
N ALA A 39 -10.26 5.71 -13.22
CA ALA A 39 -10.99 6.61 -12.34
C ALA A 39 -10.03 7.42 -11.46
N LEU A 40 -10.50 8.59 -11.03
CA LEU A 40 -9.82 9.48 -10.12
C LEU A 40 -10.71 9.72 -8.89
N LEU A 41 -10.15 9.47 -7.70
CA LEU A 41 -10.80 9.78 -6.43
C LEU A 41 -10.15 11.03 -5.84
N VAL A 42 -10.90 12.13 -5.77
CA VAL A 42 -10.47 13.38 -5.14
C VAL A 42 -11.08 13.47 -3.76
N SER A 43 -10.26 13.71 -2.74
CA SER A 43 -10.72 13.99 -1.38
C SER A 43 -9.71 14.85 -0.63
N ALA A 44 -10.17 15.56 0.40
CA ALA A 44 -9.30 16.29 1.32
C ALA A 44 -8.28 15.36 2.02
N THR A 45 -7.12 15.90 2.41
CA THR A 45 -6.13 15.17 3.22
C THR A 45 -6.74 14.76 4.57
N GLY A 46 -6.31 13.63 5.13
CA GLY A 46 -6.85 13.12 6.39
C GLY A 46 -8.20 12.39 6.29
N THR A 47 -8.95 12.51 5.20
CA THR A 47 -10.27 11.85 5.06
C THR A 47 -10.21 10.37 4.68
N GLY A 48 -9.09 9.68 4.95
CA GLY A 48 -9.03 8.22 4.78
C GLY A 48 -8.91 7.69 3.34
N LYS A 49 -8.25 8.40 2.42
CA LYS A 49 -8.00 7.90 1.04
C LYS A 49 -7.42 6.49 0.99
N THR A 50 -6.48 6.19 1.88
CA THR A 50 -5.86 4.85 1.99
C THR A 50 -6.85 3.79 2.46
N LEU A 51 -7.78 4.13 3.36
CA LEU A 51 -8.83 3.18 3.79
C LEU A 51 -9.82 2.93 2.65
N MET A 52 -10.22 3.97 1.92
CA MET A 52 -11.09 3.82 0.76
C MET A 52 -10.43 2.95 -0.32
N SER A 53 -9.12 3.08 -0.57
CA SER A 53 -8.43 2.25 -1.58
C SER A 53 -8.38 0.78 -1.18
N ILE A 54 -8.25 0.45 0.10
CA ILE A 54 -8.37 -0.93 0.61
C ILE A 54 -9.75 -1.49 0.27
N ARG A 55 -10.82 -0.75 0.58
CA ARG A 55 -12.19 -1.20 0.32
C ARG A 55 -12.52 -1.31 -1.16
N VAL A 56 -11.95 -0.45 -2.01
CA VAL A 56 -12.07 -0.59 -3.47
C VAL A 56 -11.38 -1.86 -3.95
N ALA A 57 -10.20 -2.19 -3.42
CA ALA A 57 -9.51 -3.43 -3.77
C ALA A 57 -10.32 -4.67 -3.35
N ASP A 58 -10.92 -4.65 -2.15
CA ASP A 58 -11.82 -5.71 -1.67
C ASP A 58 -13.03 -5.88 -2.60
N GLU A 59 -13.72 -4.79 -2.93
CA GLU A 59 -14.93 -4.79 -3.78
C GLU A 59 -14.65 -5.25 -5.23
N LEU A 60 -13.41 -5.10 -5.68
CA LEU A 60 -12.93 -5.58 -6.98
C LEU A 60 -12.34 -7.00 -6.91
N LEU A 61 -12.26 -7.60 -5.71
CA LEU A 61 -11.57 -8.87 -5.47
C LEU A 61 -10.15 -8.87 -6.06
N ALA A 62 -9.45 -7.76 -5.90
CA ALA A 62 -8.16 -7.53 -6.51
C ALA A 62 -7.12 -8.54 -5.98
N ARG A 63 -6.51 -9.31 -6.90
CA ARG A 63 -5.47 -10.29 -6.57
C ARG A 63 -4.08 -9.67 -6.40
N LEU A 64 -3.87 -8.51 -7.03
CA LEU A 64 -2.62 -7.75 -7.00
C LEU A 64 -2.97 -6.26 -6.95
N VAL A 65 -2.34 -5.53 -6.02
CA VAL A 65 -2.52 -4.10 -5.85
C VAL A 65 -1.16 -3.41 -5.86
N LEU A 66 -1.02 -2.39 -6.70
CA LEU A 66 0.19 -1.58 -6.80
C LEU A 66 -0.09 -0.18 -6.23
N PHE A 67 0.66 0.18 -5.19
CA PHE A 67 0.72 1.56 -4.70
C PHE A 67 1.95 2.25 -5.23
N VAL A 68 1.75 3.40 -5.89
CA VAL A 68 2.83 4.31 -6.29
C VAL A 68 2.75 5.53 -5.38
N VAL A 69 3.81 5.76 -4.63
CA VAL A 69 3.90 6.83 -3.62
C VAL A 69 5.24 7.56 -3.75
N PRO A 70 5.30 8.86 -3.43
CA PRO A 70 6.49 9.66 -3.68
C PRO A 70 7.62 9.44 -2.66
N THR A 71 7.36 8.79 -1.52
CA THR A 71 8.35 8.59 -0.45
C THR A 71 8.29 7.18 0.13
N LEU A 72 9.42 6.72 0.69
CA LEU A 72 9.51 5.44 1.38
C LEU A 72 8.62 5.41 2.63
N ASP A 73 8.51 6.53 3.36
CA ASP A 73 7.63 6.64 4.52
C ASP A 73 6.16 6.46 4.15
N LEU A 74 5.70 7.02 3.02
CA LEU A 74 4.33 6.81 2.55
C LEU A 74 4.10 5.35 2.14
N ALA A 75 5.12 4.67 1.61
CA ALA A 75 5.04 3.24 1.31
C ALA A 75 4.87 2.43 2.60
N ALA A 76 5.68 2.72 3.62
CA ALA A 76 5.57 2.08 4.93
C ALA A 76 4.22 2.36 5.60
N GLN A 77 3.73 3.61 5.57
CA GLN A 77 2.42 3.98 6.10
C GLN A 77 1.29 3.24 5.40
N THR A 78 1.35 3.13 4.07
CA THR A 78 0.37 2.39 3.28
C THR A 78 0.39 0.90 3.65
N ALA A 79 1.58 0.29 3.76
CA ALA A 79 1.70 -1.10 4.18
C ALA A 79 1.13 -1.35 5.59
N LEU A 80 1.43 -0.48 6.54
CA LEU A 80 0.89 -0.58 7.90
C LEU A 80 -0.63 -0.41 7.93
N ALA A 81 -1.20 0.48 7.11
CA ALA A 81 -2.65 0.64 7.01
C ALA A 81 -3.33 -0.65 6.50
N TRP A 82 -2.75 -1.29 5.48
CA TRP A 82 -3.21 -2.58 4.96
C TRP A 82 -3.13 -3.70 6.01
N ARG A 83 -2.00 -3.80 6.72
CA ARG A 83 -1.84 -4.78 7.81
C ARG A 83 -2.88 -4.58 8.92
N ARG A 84 -3.15 -3.32 9.30
CA ARG A 84 -4.17 -2.98 10.30
C ARG A 84 -5.57 -3.38 9.84
N ASP A 85 -5.88 -3.22 8.56
CA ASP A 85 -7.16 -3.67 7.96
C ASP A 85 -7.18 -5.17 7.59
N HIS A 86 -6.20 -5.94 8.08
CA HIS A 86 -6.13 -7.41 8.04
C HIS A 86 -5.69 -8.04 6.72
N HIS A 87 -5.09 -7.25 5.84
CA HIS A 87 -4.41 -7.73 4.65
C HIS A 87 -3.03 -8.29 5.01
N LEU A 88 -2.93 -9.63 5.11
CA LEU A 88 -1.75 -10.35 5.60
C LEU A 88 -0.90 -11.00 4.50
N GLU A 89 -1.29 -10.85 3.23
CA GLU A 89 -0.57 -11.33 2.06
C GLU A 89 0.85 -10.73 1.91
N HIS A 90 1.67 -11.30 1.03
CA HIS A 90 3.02 -10.80 0.78
C HIS A 90 2.99 -9.37 0.25
N MET A 91 3.76 -8.48 0.87
CA MET A 91 3.95 -7.09 0.44
C MET A 91 5.42 -6.86 0.12
N VAL A 92 5.68 -6.24 -1.02
CA VAL A 92 7.03 -5.89 -1.47
C VAL A 92 7.11 -4.38 -1.63
N ILE A 93 8.09 -3.75 -1.00
CA ILE A 93 8.41 -2.34 -1.22
C ILE A 93 9.58 -2.27 -2.17
N VAL A 94 9.37 -1.64 -3.33
CA VAL A 94 10.41 -1.37 -4.32
C VAL A 94 10.74 0.11 -4.24
N SER A 95 12.01 0.44 -3.98
CA SER A 95 12.47 1.82 -3.95
C SER A 95 13.90 1.91 -4.50
N PRO A 96 14.28 3.03 -5.15
CA PRO A 96 15.66 3.25 -5.59
C PRO A 96 16.61 3.54 -4.42
N TRP A 97 16.08 3.71 -3.21
CA TRP A 97 16.88 4.05 -2.05
C TRP A 97 17.78 2.88 -1.64
N THR A 98 19.06 3.19 -1.51
CA THR A 98 20.08 2.25 -1.03
C THR A 98 20.49 2.72 0.36
N PRO A 99 20.33 1.92 1.43
CA PRO A 99 20.78 2.34 2.75
C PRO A 99 22.29 2.58 2.75
N ALA A 100 22.78 3.56 3.52
CA ALA A 100 24.21 3.86 3.63
C ALA A 100 25.07 2.65 4.11
N ALA A 101 24.45 1.66 4.76
CA ALA A 101 25.10 0.39 5.11
C ALA A 101 25.25 -0.58 3.91
N ALA A 102 24.55 -0.37 2.80
CA ALA A 102 24.71 -1.14 1.56
C ALA A 102 25.83 -0.61 0.66
N THR A 103 26.48 0.51 1.01
CA THR A 103 27.64 1.02 0.25
C THR A 103 28.87 0.11 0.34
N THR A 104 28.93 -0.81 1.30
CA THR A 104 29.95 -1.87 1.37
C THR A 104 29.55 -3.15 0.65
N TRP A 105 28.27 -3.32 0.29
CA TRP A 105 27.79 -4.46 -0.48
C TRP A 105 27.84 -4.13 -1.98
N SER A 106 28.83 -4.66 -2.68
CA SER A 106 28.81 -4.71 -4.14
C SER A 106 27.95 -5.90 -4.58
N PRO A 107 26.76 -5.68 -5.18
CA PRO A 107 26.00 -6.79 -5.73
C PRO A 107 26.78 -7.44 -6.89
N PRO A 108 26.69 -8.77 -7.06
CA PRO A 108 27.31 -9.46 -8.18
C PRO A 108 26.84 -8.86 -9.51
N ALA A 109 27.68 -8.93 -10.54
CA ALA A 109 27.43 -8.31 -11.85
C ALA A 109 26.06 -8.69 -12.46
N SER A 110 25.49 -9.84 -12.07
CA SER A 110 24.16 -10.30 -12.47
C SER A 110 22.99 -9.46 -11.94
N CYS A 111 23.17 -8.73 -10.83
CA CYS A 111 22.15 -7.89 -10.20
C CYS A 111 22.24 -6.41 -10.58
N ARG A 112 23.24 -6.02 -11.39
CA ARG A 112 23.30 -4.65 -11.92
C ARG A 112 22.35 -4.53 -13.11
N PRO A 113 21.53 -3.48 -13.20
CA PRO A 113 20.69 -3.26 -14.37
C PRO A 113 21.58 -3.23 -15.62
N ARG A 114 21.29 -4.12 -16.58
CA ARG A 114 22.12 -4.37 -17.77
C ARG A 114 22.11 -3.20 -18.76
N THR A 115 21.21 -2.23 -18.57
CA THR A 115 21.09 -1.04 -19.38
C THR A 115 21.44 0.19 -18.56
N ARG A 116 22.70 0.63 -18.72
CA ARG A 116 23.07 2.03 -18.48
C ARG A 116 22.45 2.83 -19.63
N THR A 117 21.13 3.05 -19.62
CA THR A 117 20.56 4.13 -20.43
C THR A 117 21.01 5.42 -19.78
N ARG A 118 22.12 5.93 -20.30
CA ARG A 118 22.44 7.36 -20.30
C ARG A 118 21.20 8.02 -20.89
N TRP A 119 20.36 8.63 -20.06
CA TRP A 119 19.39 9.59 -20.56
C TRP A 119 20.24 10.72 -21.13
N ALA A 120 20.38 10.68 -22.46
CA ALA A 120 20.94 11.75 -23.25
C ALA A 120 19.92 12.89 -23.27
N ASP A 121 20.48 14.08 -23.05
CA ASP A 121 19.99 15.45 -23.27
C ASP A 121 18.80 15.95 -22.44
#